data_AF-A0A943NXY9-F1
#
_entry.id   AF-A0A943NXY9-F1
#
_cell.length_a   1.000
_cell.length_b   1.000
_cell.length_c   1.000
_cell.angle_alpha   90.00
_cell.angle_beta   90.00
_cell.angle_gamma   90.00
#
_symmetry.space_group_name_H-M   'P 1'
#
loop_
_entity.id
_entity.type
_entity.pdbx_description
1 polymer ?
#
loop_
_entity_poly.entity_id
_entity_poly.type
_entity_poly.pdbx_seq_one_letter_code
_entity_poly.pdbx_strand_id
1 'polypeptide(L)'
;MPSERSMRKEAYMAKTTHEFGDFAAQGVCMAGIVRQAISAFSPDTVLLVNHAAVASVREAYAEELEQLKTDAEKIFSPRVLVRVCGMRMVNLDNFAGALEDPRQKQLRWAAIKQVPPLGEPY
;
A
#
# COMPACT_ATOMS: atom_id res chain seq x y z
N MET A 1 -21.46 -27.93 7.25
CA MET A 1 -20.89 -27.49 8.54
C MET A 1 -19.48 -26.97 8.28
N PRO A 2 -19.17 -25.70 8.55
CA PRO A 2 -17.80 -25.19 8.45
C PRO A 2 -16.89 -25.95 9.44
N SER A 3 -15.63 -26.16 9.06
CA SER A 3 -14.67 -26.90 9.91
C SER A 3 -14.20 -26.05 11.09
N GLU A 4 -13.79 -26.69 12.18
CA GLU A 4 -13.28 -26.04 13.40
C GLU A 4 -12.11 -25.07 13.14
N ARG A 5 -11.27 -25.42 12.15
CA ARG A 5 -10.17 -24.57 11.67
C ARG A 5 -10.66 -23.31 10.94
N SER A 6 -11.77 -23.41 10.19
CA SER A 6 -12.38 -22.25 9.51
C SER A 6 -12.98 -21.29 10.52
N MET A 7 -13.66 -21.81 11.55
CA MET A 7 -14.25 -21.00 12.63
C MET A 7 -13.18 -20.26 13.45
N ARG A 8 -12.04 -20.91 13.76
CA ARG A 8 -10.91 -20.22 14.42
C ARG A 8 -10.31 -19.10 13.57
N LYS A 9 -10.19 -19.30 12.26
CA LYS A 9 -9.68 -18.27 11.34
C LYS A 9 -10.63 -17.08 11.29
N GLU A 10 -11.94 -17.31 11.16
CA GLU A 10 -12.94 -16.25 11.17
C GLU A 10 -12.94 -15.48 12.49
N ALA A 11 -12.90 -16.16 13.63
CA ALA A 11 -12.82 -15.50 14.93
C ALA A 11 -11.56 -14.63 15.06
N TYR A 12 -10.43 -15.09 14.54
CA TYR A 12 -9.18 -14.32 14.56
C TYR A 12 -9.28 -13.08 13.66
N MET A 13 -9.76 -13.23 12.43
CA MET A 13 -9.94 -12.10 11.51
C MET A 13 -10.94 -11.09 12.08
N ALA A 14 -12.07 -11.55 12.64
CA ALA A 14 -13.06 -10.69 13.27
C ALA A 14 -12.48 -9.92 14.46
N LYS A 15 -11.70 -10.59 15.32
CA LYS A 15 -11.01 -9.94 16.45
C LYS A 15 -10.02 -8.89 15.95
N THR A 16 -9.21 -9.21 14.96
CA THR A 16 -8.26 -8.26 14.36
C THR A 16 -8.99 -7.05 13.78
N THR A 17 -10.07 -7.25 13.01
CA THR A 17 -10.88 -6.16 12.47
C THR A 17 -11.48 -5.29 13.58
N HIS A 18 -11.91 -5.87 14.69
CA HIS A 18 -12.45 -5.13 15.83
C HIS A 18 -11.36 -4.31 16.54
N GLU A 19 -10.20 -4.89 16.83
CA GLU A 19 -9.07 -4.20 17.45
C GLU A 19 -8.59 -3.02 16.58
N PHE A 20 -8.51 -3.20 15.26
CA PHE A 20 -8.18 -2.11 14.34
C PHE A 20 -9.28 -1.03 14.25
N GLY A 21 -10.55 -1.40 14.40
CA GLY A 21 -11.67 -0.46 14.50
C GLY A 21 -11.61 0.37 15.78
N ASP A 22 -11.25 -0.25 16.90
CA ASP A 22 -11.09 0.44 18.19
C ASP A 22 -9.94 1.44 18.17
N PHE A 23 -8.83 1.11 17.49
CA PHE A 23 -7.73 2.07 17.29
C PHE A 23 -8.19 3.29 16.49
N ALA A 24 -8.98 3.09 15.43
CA ALA A 24 -9.56 4.20 14.68
C ALA A 24 -10.51 5.05 15.56
N ALA A 25 -11.30 4.43 16.44
CA ALA A 25 -12.19 5.12 17.38
C ALA A 25 -11.43 5.89 18.48
N GLN A 26 -10.23 5.43 18.86
CA GLN A 26 -9.34 6.11 19.81
C GLN A 26 -8.56 7.29 19.17
N GLY A 27 -8.84 7.63 17.92
CA GLY A 27 -8.16 8.72 17.21
C GLY A 27 -6.74 8.36 16.76
N VAL A 28 -6.39 7.08 16.73
CA VAL A 28 -5.14 6.62 16.13
C VAL A 28 -5.25 6.79 14.62
N CYS A 29 -4.60 7.84 14.10
CA CYS A 29 -4.52 8.06 12.67
C CYS A 29 -3.61 7.00 12.04
N MET A 30 -4.18 6.11 11.23
CA MET A 30 -3.43 5.08 10.50
C MET A 30 -2.31 5.68 9.64
N ALA A 31 -2.52 6.87 9.10
CA ALA A 31 -1.51 7.59 8.34
C ALA A 31 -0.27 7.94 9.20
N GLY A 32 -0.47 8.34 10.46
CA GLY A 32 0.62 8.64 11.40
C GLY A 32 1.49 7.42 11.68
N ILE A 33 0.88 6.26 11.94
CA ILE A 33 1.60 5.00 12.14
C ILE A 33 2.35 4.59 10.87
N VAL A 34 1.71 4.70 9.69
CA VAL A 34 2.35 4.36 8.41
C VAL A 34 3.57 5.24 8.15
N ARG A 35 3.47 6.56 8.38
CA ARG A 35 4.60 7.47 8.22
C ARG A 35 5.73 7.11 9.17
N GLN A 36 5.43 6.85 10.44
CA GLN A 36 6.43 6.44 11.44
C GLN A 36 7.11 5.13 11.06
N ALA A 37 6.35 4.12 10.63
CA ALA A 37 6.90 2.83 10.21
C ALA A 37 7.82 2.98 9.01
N ILE A 38 7.38 3.71 7.97
CA ILE A 38 8.20 3.97 6.78
C ILE A 38 9.47 4.73 7.16
N SER A 39 9.38 5.76 8.00
CA SER A 39 10.56 6.48 8.49
C SER A 39 11.51 5.61 9.31
N ALA A 40 10.98 4.72 10.16
CA ALA A 40 11.79 3.84 11.01
C ALA A 40 12.53 2.76 10.22
N PHE A 41 11.89 2.19 9.20
CA PHE A 41 12.51 1.18 8.33
C PHE A 41 13.33 1.77 7.19
N SER A 42 13.16 3.06 6.90
CA SER A 42 13.85 3.79 5.83
C SER A 42 13.98 3.02 4.51
N PRO A 43 12.87 2.51 3.93
CA PRO A 43 12.94 1.69 2.73
C PRO A 43 13.22 2.54 1.48
N ASP A 44 13.99 1.99 0.54
CA ASP A 44 14.19 2.64 -0.76
C ASP A 44 12.97 2.55 -1.70
N THR A 45 12.11 1.55 -1.47
CA THR A 45 10.90 1.29 -2.26
C THR A 45 9.75 0.84 -1.38
N VAL A 46 8.57 1.43 -1.59
CA VAL A 46 7.31 1.06 -0.92
C VAL A 46 6.30 0.61 -1.97
N LEU A 47 5.76 -0.61 -1.82
CA LEU A 47 4.72 -1.15 -2.68
C LEU A 47 3.39 -1.17 -1.94
N LEU A 48 2.38 -0.50 -2.49
CA LEU A 48 1.06 -0.42 -1.88
C LEU A 48 0.13 -1.41 -2.57
N VAL A 49 -0.29 -2.45 -1.85
CA VAL A 49 -0.93 -3.64 -2.42
C VAL A 49 -2.46 -3.66 -2.31
N ASN A 50 -3.06 -2.67 -1.67
CA ASN A 50 -4.51 -2.53 -1.54
C ASN A 50 -4.93 -1.06 -1.38
N HIS A 51 -6.23 -0.79 -1.49
CA HIS A 51 -6.80 0.55 -1.36
C HIS A 51 -6.58 1.17 0.03
N ALA A 52 -6.62 0.39 1.10
CA ALA A 52 -6.44 0.90 2.46
C ALA A 52 -5.01 1.42 2.70
N ALA A 53 -4.00 0.72 2.19
CA ALA A 53 -2.61 1.16 2.21
C ALA A 53 -2.42 2.45 1.40
N VAL A 54 -3.05 2.52 0.22
CA VAL A 54 -3.04 3.73 -0.62
C VAL A 54 -3.66 4.92 0.10
N ALA A 55 -4.83 4.75 0.71
CA ALA A 55 -5.47 5.81 1.48
C ALA A 55 -4.57 6.31 2.62
N SER A 56 -3.98 5.38 3.39
CA SER A 56 -3.12 5.70 4.53
C SER A 56 -1.85 6.45 4.10
N VAL A 57 -1.21 6.06 2.99
CA VAL A 57 -0.04 6.75 2.45
C VAL A 57 -0.40 8.10 1.84
N ARG A 58 -1.55 8.21 1.16
CA ARG A 58 -2.01 9.49 0.60
C ARG A 58 -2.26 10.52 1.68
N GLU A 59 -2.84 10.12 2.81
CA GLU A 59 -3.01 10.98 3.97
C GLU A 59 -1.67 11.28 4.64
N ALA A 60 -0.81 10.27 4.80
CA ALA A 60 0.47 10.40 5.49
C ALA A 60 1.45 11.34 4.77
N TYR A 61 1.39 11.39 3.44
CA TYR A 61 2.29 12.17 2.59
C TYR A 61 1.51 13.18 1.73
N ALA A 62 0.37 13.67 2.22
CA ALA A 62 -0.50 14.58 1.46
C ALA A 62 0.26 15.81 0.95
N GLU A 63 1.04 16.44 1.82
CA GLU A 63 1.83 17.64 1.50
C GLU A 63 2.88 17.35 0.42
N GLU A 64 3.59 16.23 0.50
CA GLU A 64 4.60 15.87 -0.51
C GLU A 64 3.97 15.47 -1.84
N LEU A 65 2.80 14.83 -1.82
CA LEU A 65 2.07 14.45 -3.03
C LEU A 65 1.52 15.67 -3.77
N GLU A 66 1.04 16.70 -3.07
CA GLU A 66 0.53 17.93 -3.68
C GLU A 66 1.60 18.70 -4.46
N GLN A 67 2.86 18.59 -4.05
CA GLN A 67 4.01 19.24 -4.68
C GLN A 67 4.47 18.56 -5.98
N LEU A 68 3.89 17.41 -6.33
CA LEU A 68 4.27 16.67 -7.52
C LEU A 68 3.78 17.35 -8.81
N LYS A 69 4.34 16.95 -9.95
CA LYS A 69 4.14 17.65 -11.22
C LYS A 69 2.86 17.23 -11.91
N THR A 70 2.60 15.93 -12.00
CA THR A 70 1.48 15.39 -12.76
C THR A 70 0.29 15.09 -11.87
N ASP A 71 -0.92 15.27 -12.38
CA ASP A 71 -2.14 14.95 -11.62
C ASP A 71 -2.18 13.46 -11.24
N ALA A 72 -1.70 12.58 -12.11
CA ALA A 72 -1.60 11.15 -11.85
C ALA A 72 -0.71 10.82 -10.65
N GLU A 73 0.39 11.56 -10.46
CA GLU A 73 1.26 11.46 -9.29
C GLU A 73 0.60 12.04 -8.04
N LYS A 74 -0.01 13.22 -8.14
CA LYS A 74 -0.70 13.90 -7.01
C LYS A 74 -1.83 13.06 -6.43
N ILE A 75 -2.67 12.48 -7.29
CA ILE A 75 -3.75 11.60 -6.84
C ILE A 75 -3.27 10.17 -6.55
N PHE A 76 -1.98 9.89 -6.77
CA PHE A 76 -1.33 8.61 -6.59
C PHE A 76 -2.05 7.46 -7.32
N SER A 77 -2.20 7.64 -8.64
CA SER A 77 -2.96 6.76 -9.51
C SER A 77 -2.40 5.33 -9.55
N PRO A 78 -3.25 4.31 -9.79
CA PRO A 78 -2.79 2.93 -9.93
C PRO A 78 -1.70 2.78 -10.99
N ARG A 79 -0.68 1.99 -10.64
CA ARG A 79 0.48 1.62 -11.46
C ARG A 79 1.41 2.78 -11.83
N VAL A 80 1.29 3.91 -11.14
CA VAL A 80 2.23 5.03 -11.29
C VAL A 80 3.34 4.89 -10.26
N LEU A 81 4.59 4.98 -10.74
CA LEU A 81 5.77 5.13 -9.88
C LEU A 81 5.91 6.59 -9.50
N VAL A 82 5.92 6.87 -8.20
CA VAL A 82 6.08 8.21 -7.65
C VAL A 82 7.30 8.26 -6.76
N ARG A 83 7.98 9.41 -6.72
CA ARG A 83 9.08 9.64 -5.79
C ARG A 83 8.63 10.59 -4.68
N VAL A 84 8.65 10.12 -3.45
CA VAL A 84 8.22 10.87 -2.26
C VAL A 84 9.34 10.80 -1.23
N CYS A 85 9.83 11.95 -0.76
CA CYS A 85 10.96 12.04 0.19
C CYS A 85 12.20 11.23 -0.23
N GLY A 86 12.48 11.12 -1.53
CA GLY A 86 13.58 10.30 -2.07
C GLY A 86 13.28 8.80 -2.23
N MET A 87 12.19 8.31 -1.62
CA MET A 87 11.73 6.92 -1.77
C MET A 87 10.94 6.74 -3.06
N ARG A 88 10.94 5.52 -3.59
CA ARG A 88 10.08 5.12 -4.72
C ARG A 88 8.82 4.46 -4.21
N MET A 89 7.66 4.98 -4.56
CA MET A 89 6.37 4.42 -4.14
C MET A 89 5.57 4.01 -5.36
N VAL A 90 4.96 2.81 -5.32
CA VAL A 90 4.11 2.30 -6.40
C VAL A 90 2.77 1.84 -5.85
N ASN A 91 1.70 2.38 -6.43
CA ASN A 91 0.34 1.92 -6.18
C ASN A 91 0.02 0.69 -7.04
N LEU A 92 -0.14 -0.49 -6.44
CA LEU A 92 -0.56 -1.72 -7.11
C LEU A 92 -2.08 -1.98 -6.98
N ASP A 93 -2.83 -1.05 -6.37
CA ASP A 93 -4.29 -1.09 -6.23
C ASP A 93 -4.76 -2.44 -5.62
N ASN A 94 -5.82 -3.10 -6.08
CA ASN A 94 -6.22 -4.41 -5.58
C ASN A 94 -5.29 -5.54 -6.09
N PHE A 95 -4.05 -5.60 -5.59
CA PHE A 95 -3.05 -6.56 -6.06
C PHE A 95 -3.49 -8.01 -5.90
N ALA A 96 -4.08 -8.36 -4.75
CA ALA A 96 -4.52 -9.72 -4.47
C ALA A 96 -5.58 -10.20 -5.49
N GLY A 97 -6.61 -9.38 -5.75
CA GLY A 97 -7.63 -9.71 -6.75
C GLY A 97 -7.07 -9.74 -8.18
N ALA A 98 -6.06 -8.92 -8.48
CA ALA A 98 -5.41 -8.90 -9.79
C ALA A 98 -4.62 -10.18 -10.11
N LEU A 99 -4.30 -11.04 -9.13
CA LEU A 99 -3.56 -12.28 -9.37
C LEU A 99 -4.42 -13.38 -10.01
N GLU A 100 -5.74 -13.29 -9.91
CA GLU A 100 -6.69 -14.27 -10.47
C GLU A 100 -6.90 -14.09 -11.98
N ASP A 101 -6.70 -12.87 -12.50
CA ASP A 101 -6.76 -12.57 -13.94
C ASP A 101 -5.35 -12.44 -14.53
N PRO A 102 -4.94 -13.31 -15.49
CA PRO A 102 -3.64 -13.23 -16.15
C PRO A 102 -3.31 -11.85 -16.73
N ARG A 103 -4.30 -11.14 -17.28
CA ARG A 103 -4.09 -9.81 -17.86
C ARG A 103 -3.81 -8.77 -16.76
N GLN A 104 -4.58 -8.79 -15.68
CA GLN A 104 -4.37 -7.88 -14.55
C GLN A 104 -3.03 -8.15 -13.85
N LYS A 105 -2.66 -9.42 -13.70
CA LYS A 105 -1.36 -9.84 -13.17
C LYS A 105 -0.21 -9.27 -14.00
N GLN A 106 -0.27 -9.38 -15.33
CA GLN A 106 0.75 -8.79 -16.21
C GLN A 106 0.85 -7.27 -16.07
N LEU A 107 -0.28 -6.56 -15.94
CA LEU A 107 -0.28 -5.12 -15.70
C LEU A 107 0.38 -4.72 -14.38
N ARG A 108 0.19 -5.51 -13.30
CA ARG A 108 0.86 -5.27 -12.02
C ARG A 108 2.36 -5.58 -12.09
N TRP A 109 2.73 -6.63 -12.81
CA TRP A 109 4.15 -6.95 -13.07
C TRP A 109 4.82 -5.86 -13.89
N ALA A 110 4.14 -5.30 -14.90
CA ALA A 110 4.65 -4.17 -15.66
C ALA A 110 4.92 -2.95 -14.77
N ALA A 111 4.03 -2.65 -13.81
CA ALA A 111 4.23 -1.56 -12.86
C ALA A 111 5.45 -1.79 -11.94
N ILE A 112 5.65 -3.00 -11.43
CA ILE A 112 6.82 -3.34 -10.60
C ILE A 112 8.11 -3.22 -11.41
N LYS A 113 8.11 -3.66 -12.67
CA LYS A 113 9.27 -3.54 -13.57
C LYS A 113 9.66 -2.11 -13.89
N GLN A 114 8.76 -1.13 -13.71
CA GLN A 114 9.12 0.29 -13.86
C GLN A 114 9.95 0.82 -12.70
N VAL A 115 10.00 0.12 -11.56
CA VAL A 115 10.87 0.52 -10.44
C VAL A 115 12.32 0.32 -10.88
N PRO A 116 13.12 1.40 -11.00
CA PRO A 116 14.51 1.27 -11.43
C PRO A 116 15.30 0.49 -10.38
N PRO A 117 16.29 -0.33 -10.77
CA PRO A 117 17.19 -1.00 -9.83
C PRO A 117 17.97 0.03 -9.00
N LEU A 118 18.40 -0.36 -7.79
CA LEU A 118 19.14 0.51 -6.87
C LEU A 118 20.64 0.66 -7.19
N GLY A 119 21.16 -0.15 -8.11
CA GLY A 119 22.58 -0.21 -8.42
C GLY A 119 22.97 -1.55 -9.04
N GLU A 120 24.08 -1.51 -9.79
CA GLU A 120 24.67 -2.47 -10.74
C GLU A 120 23.81 -2.92 -11.94
N PRO A 121 24.26 -2.65 -13.19
CA PRO A 121 23.64 -3.20 -14.38
C PRO A 121 24.04 -4.67 -14.54
N TYR A 122 23.10 -5.51 -14.95
CA TYR A 122 23.42 -6.80 -15.57
C TYR A 122 24.21 -6.57 -16.87
#